data_AF-T2JL88-F1
#
_entry.id   AF-T2JL88-F1
#
_cell.length_a   1.000
_cell.length_b   1.000
_cell.length_c   1.000
_cell.angle_alpha   90.00
_cell.angle_beta   90.00
_cell.angle_gamma   90.00
#
_symmetry.space_group_name_H-M   'P 1'
#
loop_
_entity.id
_entity.type
_entity.pdbx_description
1 polymer ?
#
loop_
_entity_poly.entity_id
_entity_poly.type
_entity_poly.pdbx_seq_one_letter_code
_entity_poly.pdbx_strand_id
1 'polypeptide(L)'
;MTPKAIGDYLGNGGVILPPSGLIRYASSVRVETFFKPSHLIEYSPTALKKIARVLETLALAEGFTGSAEAINLRLKEGENCD
;
A
#
# COMPACT_ATOMS: atom_id res chain seq x y z
N MET A 1 34.72 -20.98 -1.83
CA MET A 1 33.52 -21.62 -1.27
C MET A 1 33.30 -21.03 0.11
N THR A 2 32.26 -20.23 0.32
CA THR A 2 32.01 -19.58 1.63
C THR A 2 31.24 -20.55 2.52
N PRO A 3 31.83 -21.06 3.61
CA PRO A 3 31.14 -22.00 4.49
C PRO A 3 29.94 -21.34 5.18
N LYS A 4 28.84 -22.09 5.33
CA LYS A 4 27.60 -21.67 5.99
C LYS A 4 27.84 -21.06 7.38
N ALA A 5 28.82 -21.59 8.11
CA ALA A 5 29.23 -21.08 9.43
C ALA A 5 29.69 -19.61 9.41
N ILE A 6 30.30 -19.13 8.32
CA ILE A 6 30.64 -17.69 8.19
C ILE A 6 29.37 -16.84 8.13
N GLY A 7 28.34 -17.30 7.42
CA GLY A 7 27.03 -16.65 7.40
C GLY A 7 26.30 -16.71 8.75
N ASP A 8 26.47 -17.82 9.48
CA ASP A 8 25.80 -18.03 10.77
C ASP A 8 26.34 -17.14 11.90
N TYR A 9 27.64 -16.80 11.87
CA TYR A 9 28.31 -16.10 12.98
C TYR A 9 28.88 -14.72 12.60
N LEU A 10 29.30 -14.53 11.35
CA LEU A 10 30.02 -13.33 10.91
C LEU A 10 29.31 -12.59 9.76
N GLY A 11 28.23 -13.16 9.23
CA GLY A 11 27.41 -12.55 8.18
C GLY A 11 26.39 -11.59 8.77
N ASN A 12 26.32 -10.37 8.22
CA ASN A 12 25.28 -9.37 8.56
C ASN A 12 23.83 -9.80 8.21
N GLY A 13 23.62 -11.04 7.75
CA GLY A 13 22.32 -11.57 7.34
C GLY A 13 21.74 -12.45 8.45
N GLY A 14 20.65 -11.99 9.07
CA GLY A 14 19.95 -12.70 10.14
C GLY A 14 19.71 -14.18 9.80
N VAL A 15 20.24 -15.05 10.66
CA VAL A 15 20.17 -16.52 10.60
C VAL A 15 18.79 -16.99 11.07
N ILE A 16 17.75 -16.42 10.51
CA ILE A 16 16.37 -16.86 10.76
C ILE A 16 15.73 -17.06 9.40
N LEU A 17 16.17 -18.12 8.73
CA LEU A 17 15.57 -18.59 7.49
C LEU A 17 14.28 -19.34 7.81
N PRO A 18 13.17 -19.07 7.10
CA PRO A 18 11.92 -19.80 7.29
C PRO A 18 12.10 -21.30 6.95
N PRO A 19 11.81 -22.25 7.87
CA PRO A 19 11.92 -23.67 7.57
C PRO A 19 10.83 -24.14 6.60
N SER A 20 10.92 -25.39 6.13
CA SER A 20 9.83 -26.10 5.42
C SER A 20 9.31 -25.45 4.13
N GLY A 21 10.19 -24.83 3.33
CA GLY A 21 9.84 -24.31 2.00
C GLY A 21 9.15 -22.93 1.99
N LEU A 22 8.99 -22.33 3.18
CA LEU A 22 8.49 -20.97 3.36
C LEU A 22 9.39 -19.92 2.68
N ILE A 23 10.68 -20.23 2.46
CA ILE A 23 11.65 -19.38 1.73
C ILE A 23 11.15 -18.92 0.35
N ARG A 24 10.23 -19.67 -0.29
CA ARG A 24 9.68 -19.28 -1.60
C ARG A 24 8.85 -18.01 -1.57
N TYR A 25 8.29 -17.63 -0.42
CA TYR A 25 7.40 -16.48 -0.28
C TYR A 25 7.63 -15.64 0.98
N ALA A 26 8.36 -16.17 1.97
CA ALA A 26 8.72 -15.46 3.18
C ALA A 26 10.18 -14.99 3.13
N SER A 27 10.37 -13.73 3.48
CA SER A 27 11.70 -13.14 3.70
C SER A 27 12.25 -13.51 5.07
N SER A 28 13.58 -13.55 5.20
CA SER A 28 14.25 -13.58 6.50
C SER A 28 13.92 -12.33 7.33
N VAL A 29 13.98 -12.45 8.65
CA VAL A 29 13.73 -11.36 9.60
C VAL A 29 14.72 -10.23 9.33
N ARG A 30 14.20 -9.03 9.10
CA ARG A 30 14.96 -7.78 8.95
C ARG A 30 14.41 -6.74 9.91
N VAL A 31 15.10 -5.60 10.06
CA VAL A 31 14.59 -4.50 10.89
C VAL A 31 13.19 -4.04 10.42
N GLU A 32 12.96 -4.04 9.11
CA GLU A 32 11.67 -3.78 8.47
C GLU A 32 10.52 -4.66 8.98
N THR A 33 10.81 -5.89 9.42
CA THR A 33 9.81 -6.81 9.99
C THR A 33 9.15 -6.25 11.26
N PHE A 34 9.81 -5.33 11.95
CA PHE A 34 9.28 -4.68 13.16
C PHE A 34 8.55 -3.36 12.88
N PHE A 35 8.52 -2.89 11.63
CA PHE A 35 7.79 -1.69 11.23
C PHE A 35 6.43 -2.04 10.64
N LYS A 36 5.44 -1.16 10.85
CA LYS A 36 4.14 -1.22 10.17
C LYS A 36 4.10 -0.14 9.08
N PRO A 37 4.13 -0.51 7.78
CA PRO A 37 4.00 0.49 6.72
C PRO A 37 2.61 1.11 6.74
N SER A 38 2.55 2.42 6.53
CA SER A 38 1.30 3.18 6.39
C SER A 38 1.35 3.97 5.09
N HIS A 39 0.27 3.95 4.33
CA HIS A 39 0.16 4.69 3.06
C HIS A 39 -0.60 5.99 3.30
N LEU A 40 0.05 7.13 3.01
CA LEU A 40 -0.59 8.43 2.97
C LEU A 40 -0.93 8.76 1.52
N ILE A 41 -2.19 9.08 1.25
CA ILE A 41 -2.69 9.43 -0.08
C ILE A 41 -3.40 10.78 0.03
N GLU A 42 -2.97 11.74 -0.77
CA GLU A 42 -3.52 13.09 -0.82
C GLU A 42 -3.77 13.50 -2.27
N TYR A 43 -4.91 14.13 -2.53
CA TYR A 43 -5.28 14.65 -3.84
C TYR A 43 -5.56 16.15 -3.73
N SER A 44 -4.99 16.93 -4.65
CA SER A 44 -5.42 18.30 -4.83
C SER A 44 -6.86 18.35 -5.38
N PRO A 45 -7.61 19.45 -5.15
CA PRO A 45 -8.96 19.59 -5.70
C PRO A 45 -9.01 19.45 -7.22
N THR A 46 -8.00 19.96 -7.92
CA THR A 46 -7.89 19.89 -9.38
C THR A 46 -7.60 18.46 -9.88
N ALA A 47 -6.79 17.70 -9.16
CA ALA A 47 -6.52 16.29 -9.47
C ALA A 47 -7.76 15.43 -9.20
N LEU A 48 -8.47 15.69 -8.10
CA LEU A 48 -9.71 14.99 -7.77
C LEU A 48 -10.79 15.24 -8.83
N LYS A 49 -10.96 16.49 -9.30
CA LYS A 49 -11.89 16.83 -10.39
C LYS A 49 -11.61 16.05 -11.69
N LYS A 50 -10.33 15.82 -12.02
CA LYS A 50 -9.93 15.05 -13.22
C LYS A 50 -10.27 13.56 -13.13
N ILE A 51 -10.16 12.97 -11.95
CA ILE A 51 -10.28 11.52 -11.73
C ILE A 51 -11.70 11.14 -11.22
N ALA A 52 -12.45 12.10 -10.71
CA ALA A 52 -13.79 11.93 -10.14
C ALA A 52 -14.74 11.11 -11.00
N ARG A 53 -14.81 11.41 -12.31
CA ARG A 53 -15.70 10.69 -13.24
C ARG A 53 -15.35 9.19 -13.34
N VAL A 54 -14.05 8.87 -13.29
CA VAL A 54 -13.58 7.48 -13.31
C VAL A 54 -13.94 6.79 -12.00
N LEU A 55 -13.72 7.44 -10.86
CA LEU A 55 -14.07 6.89 -9.55
C LEU A 55 -15.57 6.67 -9.40
N GLU A 56 -16.40 7.59 -9.89
CA GLU A 56 -17.85 7.44 -9.89
C GLU A 56 -18.30 6.25 -10.75
N THR A 57 -17.72 6.09 -11.95
CA THR A 57 -18.01 4.96 -12.84
C THR A 57 -17.64 3.63 -12.18
N LEU A 58 -16.48 3.56 -11.52
CA LEU A 58 -16.04 2.36 -10.79
C LEU A 58 -16.93 2.08 -9.59
N ALA A 59 -17.24 3.09 -8.78
CA ALA A 59 -18.08 2.95 -7.60
C ALA A 59 -19.49 2.46 -7.96
N LEU A 60 -20.07 2.97 -9.07
CA LEU A 60 -21.35 2.50 -9.58
C LEU A 60 -21.29 1.06 -10.11
N ALA A 61 -20.21 0.69 -10.81
CA ALA A 61 -20.01 -0.66 -11.31
C ALA A 61 -19.85 -1.70 -10.18
N GLU A 62 -19.21 -1.32 -9.08
CA GLU A 62 -19.04 -2.16 -7.89
C GLU A 62 -20.26 -2.14 -6.94
N GLY A 63 -21.25 -1.27 -7.20
CA GLY A 63 -22.46 -1.14 -6.38
C GLY A 63 -22.29 -0.30 -5.10
N PHE A 64 -21.17 0.40 -4.94
CA PHE A 64 -20.89 1.27 -3.80
C PHE A 64 -21.38 2.70 -4.03
N THR A 65 -22.70 2.87 -4.04
CA THR A 65 -23.36 4.17 -4.27
C THR A 65 -22.95 5.25 -3.26
N GLY A 66 -22.66 4.88 -2.00
CA GLY A 66 -22.17 5.81 -0.98
C GLY A 66 -20.79 6.40 -1.29
N SER A 67 -19.91 5.64 -1.95
CA SER A 67 -18.60 6.16 -2.40
C SER A 67 -18.76 7.17 -3.54
N ALA A 68 -19.67 6.90 -4.47
CA ALA A 68 -20.01 7.84 -5.55
C ALA A 68 -20.58 9.15 -5.00
N GLU A 69 -21.48 9.08 -4.02
CA GLU A 69 -22.07 10.25 -3.38
C GLU A 69 -21.03 11.08 -2.61
N ALA A 70 -20.12 10.42 -1.90
CA ALA A 70 -19.02 11.06 -1.19
C ALA A 70 -18.06 11.83 -2.11
N ILE A 71 -17.85 11.35 -3.34
CA ILE A 71 -17.05 12.06 -4.36
C ILE A 71 -17.83 13.26 -4.88
N ASN A 72 -19.12 13.08 -5.20
CA ASN A 72 -19.97 14.14 -5.72
C ASN A 72 -20.15 15.31 -4.74
N LEU A 73 -20.22 15.05 -3.43
CA LEU A 73 -20.25 16.09 -2.40
C LEU A 73 -18.98 16.96 -2.42
N ARG A 74 -17.80 16.33 -2.51
CA ARG A 74 -16.51 17.03 -2.51
C ARG A 74 -16.28 17.85 -3.78
N LEU A 75 -16.86 17.43 -4.91
CA LEU A 75 -16.82 18.21 -6.14
C LEU A 75 -17.67 19.47 -6.03
N LYS A 76 -18.88 19.36 -5.47
CA LYS A 76 -19.80 20.49 -5.27
C LYS A 76 -19.26 21.51 -4.27
N GLU A 77 -18.65 21.07 -3.16
CA GLU A 77 -18.02 21.99 -2.20
C GLU A 77 -16.86 22.79 -2.82
N GLY A 78 -16.07 22.15 -3.70
CA GLY A 78 -14.99 22.81 -4.44
C GLY A 78 -15.44 23.68 -5.62
N GLU A 79 -16.75 23.85 -5.84
CA GLU A 79 -17.32 24.82 -6.79
C GLU A 79 -17.99 26.01 -6.07
N ASN A 80 -18.34 25.87 -4.78
CA ASN A 80 -18.96 26.93 -3.97
C ASN A 80 -17.96 27.86 -3.26
N CYS A 81 -16.65 27.66 -3.45
CA CYS A 81 -15.59 28.51 -2.89
C CYS A 81 -14.92 29.44 -3.91
N ASP A 82 -15.50 29.57 -5.11
CA ASP A 82 -15.13 30.60 -6.08
C ASP A 82 -15.97 31.88 -5.89
#